data_AF-A0A2M8EZ54-F1
#
_entry.id   AF-A0A2M8EZ54-F1
#
_cell.length_a   1.000
_cell.length_b   1.000
_cell.length_c   1.000
_cell.angle_alpha   90.00
_cell.angle_beta   90.00
_cell.angle_gamma   90.00
#
_symmetry.space_group_name_H-M   'P 1'
#
loop_
_entity.id
_entity.type
_entity.pdbx_description
1 polymer ?
#
loop_
_entity_poly.entity_id
_entity_poly.type
_entity_poly.pdbx_seq_one_letter_code
_entity_poly.pdbx_strand_id
1 'polypeptide(L)'
;MILPNSPYVFLLDIDNAFIDTEKLRSAIFHGLASYLNKRVDSGEEKTHRGYWLKIVSHFYEEMRKTNQIISMDELSDRISLHFKLPQQEIFQTIMRVDPKNFLFADSLKLIEELGKNNHLVFYTEGAARDQILKIERSGIGQKILGYQAFRLEDLRQHNYDLLKDWVDTDEKPPLVLVDSNKKSLKSLVEVFSEARMPIVLVDDKPGVIRDAIDISKETGINLVPVWMKKGPYAGTVKKIEGALTFNSPTHMKRDLEGSLYLRVEIYDWPPQTRK
;
A
#
# COMPACT_ATOMS: atom_id res chain seq x y z
N MET A 1 22.02 7.65 19.99
CA MET A 1 23.13 7.39 19.04
C MET A 1 22.75 6.25 18.09
N ILE A 2 22.07 6.61 16.99
CA ILE A 2 21.80 5.70 15.86
C ILE A 2 22.91 5.96 14.86
N LEU A 3 23.66 4.92 14.49
CA LEU A 3 24.82 5.07 13.61
C LEU A 3 24.34 5.32 12.16
N PRO A 4 25.08 6.09 11.35
CA PRO A 4 24.70 6.45 9.96
C PRO A 4 24.62 5.26 8.97
N ASN A 5 24.75 4.02 9.46
CA ASN A 5 24.58 2.77 8.72
C ASN A 5 23.64 1.78 9.43
N SER A 6 22.88 2.23 10.43
CA SER A 6 21.90 1.35 11.10
C SER A 6 20.75 1.06 10.15
N PRO A 7 20.32 -0.21 10.05
CA PRO A 7 19.20 -0.57 9.19
C PRO A 7 17.92 0.14 9.64
N TYR A 8 16.99 0.35 8.70
CA TYR A 8 15.67 0.93 8.96
C TYR A 8 14.57 -0.14 8.84
N VAL A 9 13.42 0.11 9.46
CA VAL A 9 12.17 -0.59 9.13
C VAL A 9 11.34 0.31 8.24
N PHE A 10 11.13 -0.08 6.99
CA PHE A 10 10.26 0.63 6.05
C PHE A 10 8.86 0.02 6.08
N LEU A 11 7.90 0.79 6.60
CA LEU A 11 6.47 0.52 6.47
C LEU A 11 5.97 1.17 5.18
N LEU A 12 5.64 0.36 4.17
CA LEU A 12 5.36 0.80 2.82
C LEU A 12 3.91 0.52 2.44
N ASP A 13 3.12 1.55 2.13
CA ASP A 13 1.88 1.31 1.39
C ASP A 13 2.21 0.89 -0.05
N ILE A 14 1.27 0.20 -0.70
CA ILE A 14 1.37 -0.19 -2.12
C ILE A 14 0.52 0.73 -2.97
N ASP A 15 -0.71 0.93 -2.54
CA ASP A 15 -1.74 1.60 -3.33
C ASP A 15 -1.46 3.09 -3.38
N ASN A 16 -1.33 3.63 -4.59
CA ASN A 16 -0.98 5.02 -4.90
C ASN A 16 0.39 5.52 -4.36
N ALA A 17 1.10 4.71 -3.57
CA ALA A 17 2.52 4.90 -3.26
C ALA A 17 3.42 4.35 -4.38
N PHE A 18 3.18 3.12 -4.82
CA PHE A 18 3.97 2.45 -5.89
C PHE A 18 3.13 2.08 -7.11
N ILE A 19 1.83 1.81 -6.93
CA ILE A 19 0.91 1.46 -8.02
C ILE A 19 -0.16 2.56 -8.18
N ASP A 20 -0.38 3.03 -9.39
CA ASP A 20 -1.44 3.96 -9.75
C ASP A 20 -2.79 3.24 -9.75
N THR A 21 -3.42 3.13 -8.56
CA THR A 21 -4.63 2.32 -8.40
C THR A 21 -5.85 2.91 -9.09
N GLU A 22 -5.90 4.23 -9.25
CA GLU A 22 -6.96 4.89 -10.01
C GLU A 22 -6.91 4.48 -11.49
N LYS A 23 -5.72 4.47 -12.11
CA LYS A 23 -5.58 3.96 -13.48
C LYS A 23 -5.82 2.46 -13.58
N LEU A 24 -5.35 1.67 -12.61
CA LEU A 24 -5.60 0.23 -12.56
C LEU A 24 -7.10 -0.06 -12.51
N ARG A 25 -7.83 0.57 -11.59
CA ARG A 25 -9.29 0.45 -11.47
C ARG A 25 -9.97 0.88 -12.77
N SER A 26 -9.63 2.05 -13.30
CA SER A 26 -10.18 2.54 -14.57
C SER A 26 -9.99 1.52 -15.71
N ALA A 27 -8.82 0.90 -15.82
CA ALA A 27 -8.54 -0.13 -16.81
C ALA A 27 -9.37 -1.42 -16.60
N ILE A 28 -9.55 -1.86 -15.35
CA ILE A 28 -10.41 -3.00 -15.00
C ILE A 28 -11.84 -2.75 -15.46
N PHE A 29 -12.42 -1.59 -15.08
CA PHE A 29 -13.78 -1.24 -15.45
C PHE A 29 -13.94 -1.03 -16.96
N HIS A 30 -12.95 -0.47 -17.63
CA HIS A 30 -12.95 -0.38 -19.09
C HIS A 30 -12.92 -1.76 -19.76
N GLY A 31 -12.08 -2.68 -19.27
CA GLY A 31 -12.00 -4.06 -19.75
C GLY A 31 -13.32 -4.82 -19.59
N LEU A 32 -13.97 -4.66 -18.43
CA LEU A 32 -15.29 -5.21 -18.16
C LEU A 32 -16.36 -4.66 -19.11
N ALA A 33 -16.40 -3.34 -19.31
CA ALA A 33 -17.35 -2.73 -20.25
C ALA A 33 -17.12 -3.22 -21.70
N SER A 34 -15.86 -3.38 -22.11
CA SER A 34 -15.51 -3.92 -23.43
C SER A 34 -15.97 -5.38 -23.59
N TYR A 35 -15.73 -6.21 -22.56
CA TYR A 35 -16.18 -7.60 -22.53
C TYR A 35 -17.71 -7.71 -22.71
N LEU A 36 -18.47 -6.94 -21.92
CA LEU A 36 -19.94 -6.96 -21.98
C LEU A 36 -20.48 -6.45 -23.32
N ASN A 37 -19.89 -5.39 -23.90
CA ASN A 37 -20.30 -4.90 -25.21
C ASN A 37 -20.07 -5.91 -26.33
N LYS A 38 -19.00 -6.71 -26.29
CA LYS A 38 -18.76 -7.76 -27.29
C LYS A 38 -19.86 -8.82 -27.28
N ARG A 39 -20.40 -9.17 -26.12
CA ARG A 39 -21.52 -10.12 -26.00
C ARG A 39 -22.79 -9.58 -26.65
N VAL A 40 -23.05 -8.27 -26.54
CA VAL A 40 -24.13 -7.59 -27.28
C VAL A 40 -23.90 -7.65 -28.78
N ASP A 41 -22.70 -7.26 -29.22
CA ASP A 41 -22.38 -7.19 -30.64
C ASP A 41 -22.45 -8.60 -31.30
N SER A 42 -22.16 -9.66 -30.53
CA SER A 42 -22.29 -11.06 -30.97
C SER A 42 -23.72 -11.63 -30.91
N GLY A 43 -24.68 -10.88 -30.37
CA GLY A 43 -26.08 -11.32 -30.21
C GLY A 43 -26.32 -12.27 -29.04
N GLU A 44 -25.31 -12.56 -28.22
CA GLU A 44 -25.46 -13.32 -26.96
C GLU A 44 -26.31 -12.56 -25.94
N GLU A 45 -26.27 -11.22 -25.99
CA GLU A 45 -27.07 -10.32 -25.15
C GLU A 45 -27.92 -9.38 -26.00
N LYS A 46 -29.19 -9.21 -25.63
CA LYS A 46 -30.17 -8.39 -26.40
C LYS A 46 -30.27 -6.93 -25.94
N THR A 47 -29.39 -6.48 -25.06
CA THR A 47 -29.39 -5.12 -24.51
C THR A 47 -28.81 -4.09 -25.47
N HIS A 48 -29.09 -2.81 -25.24
CA HIS A 48 -28.54 -1.72 -26.06
C HIS A 48 -27.04 -1.51 -25.80
N ARG A 49 -26.27 -1.36 -26.88
CA ARG A 49 -24.86 -0.91 -26.85
C ARG A 49 -24.74 0.37 -26.03
N GLY A 50 -23.90 0.37 -24.99
CA GLY A 50 -23.72 1.50 -24.08
C GLY A 50 -24.50 1.44 -22.76
N TYR A 51 -25.54 0.60 -22.64
CA TYR A 51 -26.19 0.30 -21.36
C TYR A 51 -25.18 -0.27 -20.35
N TRP A 52 -24.32 -1.18 -20.80
CA TRP A 52 -23.30 -1.81 -19.98
C TRP A 52 -22.23 -0.84 -19.49
N LEU A 53 -21.80 0.11 -20.34
CA LEU A 53 -20.85 1.14 -19.93
C LEU A 53 -21.43 1.96 -18.78
N LYS A 54 -22.72 2.33 -18.84
CA LYS A 54 -23.37 3.12 -17.79
C LYS A 54 -23.43 2.38 -16.44
N ILE A 55 -23.65 1.07 -16.45
CA ILE A 55 -23.76 0.27 -15.21
C ILE A 55 -22.39 -0.02 -14.62
N VAL A 56 -21.42 -0.39 -15.45
CA VAL A 56 -20.04 -0.59 -15.02
C VAL A 56 -19.45 0.72 -14.48
N SER A 57 -19.76 1.86 -15.11
CA SER A 57 -19.44 3.19 -14.57
C SER A 57 -20.18 3.50 -13.26
N HIS A 58 -21.41 3.02 -13.08
CA HIS A 58 -22.13 3.18 -11.81
C HIS A 58 -21.43 2.44 -10.67
N PHE A 59 -21.06 1.17 -10.87
CA PHE A 59 -20.29 0.40 -9.88
C PHE A 59 -18.93 1.07 -9.57
N TYR A 60 -18.24 1.58 -10.59
CA TYR A 60 -17.00 2.33 -10.39
C TYR A 60 -17.21 3.57 -9.52
N GLU A 61 -18.22 4.38 -9.81
CA GLU A 61 -18.51 5.60 -9.06
C GLU A 61 -19.01 5.30 -7.64
N GLU A 62 -19.79 4.24 -7.44
CA GLU A 62 -20.21 3.78 -6.11
C GLU A 62 -19.00 3.38 -5.26
N MET A 63 -18.10 2.55 -5.81
CA MET A 63 -16.86 2.15 -5.14
C MET A 63 -15.98 3.36 -4.81
N ARG A 64 -15.83 4.28 -5.76
CA ARG A 64 -15.03 5.50 -5.58
C ARG A 64 -15.60 6.39 -4.47
N LYS A 65 -16.93 6.58 -4.42
CA LYS A 65 -17.58 7.47 -3.43
C LYS A 65 -17.61 6.89 -2.03
N THR A 66 -17.83 5.58 -1.92
CA THR A 66 -17.95 4.91 -0.62
C THR A 66 -16.58 4.59 -0.03
N ASN A 67 -15.51 4.68 -0.83
CA ASN A 67 -14.16 4.23 -0.49
C ASN A 67 -14.16 2.81 0.07
N GLN A 68 -15.15 1.99 -0.32
CA GLN A 68 -15.29 0.63 0.16
C GLN A 68 -14.16 -0.23 -0.41
N ILE A 69 -13.59 -1.04 0.47
CA ILE A 69 -12.68 -2.12 0.08
C ILE A 69 -13.54 -3.28 -0.37
N ILE A 70 -13.69 -3.39 -1.68
CA ILE A 70 -14.35 -4.52 -2.32
C ILE A 70 -13.26 -5.38 -2.94
N SER A 71 -13.26 -6.67 -2.61
CA SER A 71 -12.32 -7.61 -3.22
C SER A 71 -12.63 -7.84 -4.70
N MET A 72 -11.65 -8.30 -5.49
CA MET A 72 -11.88 -8.68 -6.88
C MET A 72 -12.92 -9.81 -7.00
N ASP A 73 -12.94 -10.73 -6.03
CA ASP A 73 -13.93 -11.80 -5.94
C ASP A 73 -15.34 -11.20 -5.71
N GLU A 74 -15.49 -10.30 -4.75
CA GLU A 74 -16.77 -9.64 -4.45
C GLU A 74 -17.24 -8.74 -5.60
N LEU A 75 -16.34 -8.00 -6.24
CA LEU A 75 -16.66 -7.22 -7.43
C LEU A 75 -17.17 -8.13 -8.55
N SER A 76 -16.48 -9.26 -8.77
CA SER A 76 -16.90 -10.22 -9.79
C SER A 76 -18.27 -10.83 -9.49
N ASP A 77 -18.58 -11.09 -8.22
CA ASP A 77 -19.87 -11.63 -7.79
C ASP A 77 -21.01 -10.61 -7.96
N ARG A 78 -20.80 -9.35 -7.54
CA ARG A 78 -21.79 -8.27 -7.74
C ARG A 78 -22.13 -8.07 -9.22
N ILE A 79 -21.11 -8.06 -10.08
CA ILE A 79 -21.28 -7.95 -11.54
C ILE A 79 -21.96 -9.20 -12.10
N SER A 80 -21.53 -10.39 -11.69
CA SER A 80 -22.13 -11.68 -12.04
C SER A 80 -23.63 -11.71 -11.74
N LEU A 81 -24.03 -11.37 -10.51
CA LEU A 81 -25.42 -11.34 -10.07
C LEU A 81 -26.25 -10.31 -10.84
N HIS A 82 -25.69 -9.12 -11.07
CA HIS A 82 -26.38 -8.06 -11.80
C HIS A 82 -26.65 -8.45 -13.26
N PHE A 83 -25.68 -9.08 -13.91
CA PHE A 83 -25.75 -9.41 -15.34
C PHE A 83 -26.18 -10.85 -15.63
N LYS A 84 -26.36 -11.69 -14.61
CA LYS A 84 -26.62 -13.13 -14.72
C LYS A 84 -25.57 -13.87 -15.57
N LEU A 85 -24.32 -13.43 -15.46
CA LEU A 85 -23.19 -14.02 -16.18
C LEU A 85 -22.38 -14.93 -15.25
N PRO A 86 -21.61 -15.90 -15.78
CA PRO A 86 -20.74 -16.70 -14.94
C PRO A 86 -19.68 -15.84 -14.23
N GLN A 87 -19.65 -15.86 -12.90
CA GLN A 87 -18.68 -15.13 -12.08
C GLN A 87 -17.23 -15.38 -12.52
N GLN A 88 -16.90 -16.62 -12.89
CA GLN A 88 -15.57 -17.00 -13.33
C GLN A 88 -15.10 -16.21 -14.56
N GLU A 89 -15.99 -15.93 -15.53
CA GLU A 89 -15.65 -15.17 -16.74
C GLU A 89 -15.40 -13.69 -16.43
N ILE A 90 -16.19 -13.13 -15.50
CA ILE A 90 -16.00 -11.77 -15.00
C ILE A 90 -14.67 -11.66 -14.26
N PHE A 91 -14.41 -12.59 -13.34
CA PHE A 91 -13.16 -12.64 -12.58
C PHE A 91 -11.96 -12.76 -13.52
N GLN A 92 -12.00 -13.66 -14.51
CA GLN A 92 -10.94 -13.77 -15.53
C GLN A 92 -10.74 -12.46 -16.30
N THR A 93 -11.81 -11.73 -16.61
CA THR A 93 -11.73 -10.43 -17.28
C THR A 93 -11.04 -9.39 -16.42
N ILE A 94 -11.37 -9.31 -15.12
CA ILE A 94 -10.68 -8.46 -14.15
C ILE A 94 -9.19 -8.83 -14.11
N MET A 95 -8.89 -10.13 -14.03
CA MET A 95 -7.53 -10.63 -13.92
C MET A 95 -6.69 -10.45 -15.19
N ARG A 96 -7.28 -10.16 -16.36
CA ARG A 96 -6.49 -9.82 -17.58
C ARG A 96 -5.75 -8.49 -17.47
N VAL A 97 -6.21 -7.58 -16.60
CA VAL A 97 -5.50 -6.33 -16.37
C VAL A 97 -4.29 -6.60 -15.49
N ASP A 98 -3.11 -6.35 -16.04
CA ASP A 98 -1.83 -6.61 -15.35
C ASP A 98 -1.42 -5.40 -14.49
N PRO A 99 -1.34 -5.52 -13.15
CA PRO A 99 -0.89 -4.45 -12.25
C PRO A 99 0.48 -3.87 -12.60
N LYS A 100 1.35 -4.65 -13.26
CA LYS A 100 2.70 -4.20 -13.68
C LYS A 100 2.64 -2.95 -14.56
N ASN A 101 1.61 -2.82 -15.39
CA ASN A 101 1.44 -1.68 -16.30
C ASN A 101 1.05 -0.38 -15.59
N PHE A 102 0.79 -0.43 -14.28
CA PHE A 102 0.32 0.70 -13.48
C PHE A 102 1.32 1.07 -12.38
N LEU A 103 2.50 0.45 -12.34
CA LEU A 103 3.58 0.90 -11.46
C LEU A 103 4.00 2.32 -11.83
N PHE A 104 4.25 3.15 -10.81
CA PHE A 104 4.95 4.41 -11.05
C PHE A 104 6.39 4.13 -11.48
N ALA A 105 6.95 5.04 -12.29
CA ALA A 105 8.34 4.98 -12.71
C ALA A 105 9.28 4.77 -11.50
N ASP A 106 10.28 3.93 -11.70
CA ASP A 106 11.32 3.56 -10.72
C ASP A 106 10.85 2.84 -9.45
N SER A 107 9.55 2.51 -9.30
CA SER A 107 9.03 1.86 -8.08
C SER A 107 9.78 0.57 -7.72
N LEU A 108 9.98 -0.31 -8.71
CA LEU A 108 10.69 -1.58 -8.49
C LEU A 108 12.15 -1.37 -8.11
N LYS A 109 12.81 -0.39 -8.74
CA LYS A 109 14.21 -0.06 -8.44
C LYS A 109 14.33 0.51 -7.03
N LEU A 110 13.42 1.39 -6.64
CA LEU A 110 13.40 1.94 -5.28
C LEU A 110 13.18 0.83 -4.25
N ILE A 111 12.18 -0.04 -4.43
CA ILE A 111 11.92 -1.15 -3.50
C ILE A 111 13.14 -2.06 -3.36
N GLU A 112 13.77 -2.43 -4.48
CA GLU A 112 15.00 -3.22 -4.47
C GLU A 112 16.13 -2.52 -3.71
N GLU A 113 16.32 -1.22 -3.92
CA GLU A 113 17.34 -0.45 -3.22
C GLU A 113 17.07 -0.29 -1.73
N LEU A 114 15.81 -0.07 -1.33
CA LEU A 114 15.41 -0.02 0.08
C LEU A 114 15.67 -1.38 0.74
N GLY A 115 15.40 -2.50 0.07
CA GLY A 115 15.55 -3.84 0.63
C GLY A 115 16.98 -4.34 0.81
N LYS A 116 18.01 -3.67 0.25
CA LYS A 116 19.40 -4.14 0.32
C LYS A 116 19.97 -4.21 1.73
N ASN A 117 19.64 -3.23 2.57
CA ASN A 117 20.19 -3.08 3.92
C ASN A 117 19.11 -2.76 4.96
N ASN A 118 17.82 -2.91 4.62
CA ASN A 118 16.72 -2.51 5.49
C ASN A 118 15.64 -3.58 5.50
N HIS A 119 14.80 -3.53 6.53
CA HIS A 119 13.63 -4.38 6.61
C HIS A 119 12.45 -3.74 5.89
N LEU A 120 11.83 -4.50 4.99
CA LEU A 120 10.67 -4.05 4.22
C LEU A 120 9.40 -4.69 4.77
N VAL A 121 8.42 -3.86 5.08
CA VAL A 121 7.10 -4.27 5.54
C VAL A 121 6.07 -3.54 4.70
N PHE A 122 5.42 -4.24 3.78
CA PHE A 122 4.31 -3.69 3.01
C PHE A 122 3.07 -3.61 3.89
N TYR A 123 2.77 -2.42 4.40
CA TYR A 123 1.60 -2.13 5.24
C TYR A 123 0.49 -1.52 4.39
N THR A 124 -0.45 -2.35 3.95
CA THR A 124 -1.44 -1.98 2.95
C THR A 124 -2.86 -2.24 3.40
N GLU A 125 -3.80 -1.48 2.83
CA GLU A 125 -5.22 -1.60 3.10
C GLU A 125 -5.89 -2.37 1.96
N GLY A 126 -6.71 -3.37 2.27
CA GLY A 126 -7.43 -4.10 1.23
C GLY A 126 -7.76 -5.54 1.60
N ALA A 127 -8.37 -6.25 0.65
CA ALA A 127 -8.52 -7.69 0.76
C ALA A 127 -7.13 -8.37 0.62
N ALA A 128 -6.77 -9.22 1.58
CA ALA A 128 -5.42 -9.79 1.64
C ALA A 128 -5.01 -10.54 0.37
N ARG A 129 -5.93 -11.34 -0.19
CA ARG A 129 -5.70 -12.08 -1.44
C ARG A 129 -5.37 -11.13 -2.61
N ASP A 130 -6.09 -10.02 -2.72
CA ASP A 130 -5.90 -9.06 -3.81
C ASP A 130 -4.58 -8.31 -3.68
N GLN A 131 -4.20 -7.94 -2.46
CA GLN A 131 -2.94 -7.27 -2.20
C GLN A 131 -1.75 -8.19 -2.49
N ILE A 132 -1.83 -9.46 -2.08
CA ILE A 132 -0.80 -10.47 -2.41
C ILE A 132 -0.70 -10.65 -3.93
N LEU A 133 -1.83 -10.87 -4.62
CA LEU A 133 -1.85 -11.00 -6.08
C LEU A 133 -1.27 -9.76 -6.78
N LYS A 134 -1.55 -8.56 -6.26
CA LYS A 134 -1.03 -7.31 -6.79
C LYS A 134 0.48 -7.21 -6.64
N ILE A 135 1.03 -7.63 -5.49
CA ILE A 135 2.48 -7.70 -5.25
C ILE A 135 3.16 -8.68 -6.20
N GLU A 136 2.60 -9.88 -6.34
CA GLU A 136 3.15 -10.92 -7.22
C GLU A 136 3.16 -10.48 -8.68
N ARG A 137 2.02 -9.99 -9.16
CA ARG A 137 1.83 -9.67 -10.59
C ARG A 137 2.46 -8.35 -11.01
N SER A 138 2.58 -7.38 -10.11
CA SER A 138 3.32 -6.15 -10.40
C SER A 138 4.83 -6.38 -10.54
N GLY A 139 5.34 -7.51 -10.04
CA GLY A 139 6.77 -7.80 -9.98
C GLY A 139 7.46 -7.23 -8.74
N ILE A 140 6.71 -6.60 -7.82
CA ILE A 140 7.22 -6.22 -6.49
C ILE A 140 7.69 -7.48 -5.75
N GLY A 141 6.87 -8.54 -5.75
CA GLY A 141 7.19 -9.84 -5.13
C GLY A 141 8.48 -10.47 -5.65
N GLN A 142 8.83 -10.24 -6.92
CA GLN A 142 10.07 -10.76 -7.51
C GLN A 142 11.32 -10.01 -7.04
N LYS A 143 11.16 -8.76 -6.57
CA LYS A 143 12.24 -7.96 -5.98
C LYS A 143 12.46 -8.25 -4.50
N ILE A 144 11.45 -8.83 -3.85
CA ILE A 144 11.47 -9.22 -2.45
C ILE A 144 11.19 -10.73 -2.34
N LEU A 145 12.21 -11.55 -2.64
CA LEU A 145 12.10 -13.00 -2.57
C LEU A 145 11.74 -13.47 -1.14
N GLY A 146 10.90 -14.50 -1.05
CA GLY A 146 10.59 -15.18 0.22
C GLY A 146 9.72 -14.38 1.18
N TYR A 147 8.92 -13.41 0.69
CA TYR A 147 8.06 -12.62 1.56
C TYR A 147 6.99 -13.49 2.25
N GLN A 148 6.60 -13.07 3.45
CA GLN A 148 5.49 -13.66 4.20
C GLN A 148 4.32 -12.67 4.24
N ALA A 149 3.10 -13.18 4.06
CA ALA A 149 1.91 -12.35 4.05
C ALA A 149 0.98 -12.71 5.21
N PHE A 150 0.57 -11.70 5.98
CA PHE A 150 -0.28 -11.83 7.15
C PHE A 150 -1.41 -10.82 7.13
N ARG A 151 -2.57 -11.21 7.65
CA ARG A 151 -3.63 -10.27 8.03
C ARG A 151 -3.34 -9.75 9.42
N LEU A 152 -3.41 -8.43 9.60
CA LEU A 152 -3.10 -7.84 10.90
C LEU A 152 -4.15 -8.16 11.96
N GLU A 153 -5.39 -8.42 11.56
CA GLU A 153 -6.45 -8.87 12.46
C GLU A 153 -6.13 -10.23 13.09
N ASP A 154 -5.49 -11.13 12.35
CA ASP A 154 -5.08 -12.45 12.84
C ASP A 154 -3.90 -12.29 13.80
N LEU A 155 -2.91 -11.46 13.46
CA LEU A 155 -1.76 -11.18 14.33
C LEU A 155 -2.17 -10.52 15.65
N ARG A 156 -3.20 -9.67 15.63
CA ARG A 156 -3.76 -9.04 16.84
C ARG A 156 -4.35 -10.04 17.81
N GLN A 157 -5.00 -11.10 17.32
CA GLN A 157 -5.54 -12.16 18.18
C GLN A 157 -4.44 -12.90 18.95
N HIS A 158 -3.23 -12.87 18.42
CA HIS A 158 -2.03 -13.46 18.99
C HIS A 158 -1.04 -12.40 19.52
N ASN A 159 -1.53 -11.23 19.95
CA ASN A 159 -0.73 -10.15 20.54
C ASN A 159 0.56 -9.78 19.77
N TYR A 160 0.54 -9.98 18.45
CA TYR A 160 1.67 -9.78 17.55
C TYR A 160 2.90 -10.64 17.84
N ASP A 161 2.76 -11.78 18.53
CA ASP A 161 3.89 -12.63 18.93
C ASP A 161 4.78 -13.00 17.73
N LEU A 162 4.18 -13.35 16.58
CA LEU A 162 4.91 -13.64 15.34
C LEU A 162 5.75 -12.46 14.81
N LEU A 163 5.28 -11.22 14.99
CA LEU A 163 6.04 -10.04 14.56
C LEU A 163 7.18 -9.74 15.53
N LYS A 164 6.98 -9.97 16.84
CA LYS A 164 8.04 -9.84 17.83
C LYS A 164 9.14 -10.86 17.58
N ASP A 165 8.77 -12.11 17.35
CA ASP A 165 9.72 -13.17 16.99
C ASP A 165 10.49 -12.80 15.72
N TRP A 166 9.82 -12.27 14.69
CA TRP A 166 10.47 -11.81 13.46
C TRP A 166 11.46 -10.66 13.72
N VAL A 167 11.13 -9.72 14.61
CA VAL A 167 12.03 -8.62 14.98
C VAL A 167 13.36 -9.13 15.57
N ASP A 168 13.30 -10.24 16.32
CA ASP A 168 14.44 -10.86 17.01
C ASP A 168 15.29 -11.77 16.12
N THR A 169 14.84 -12.08 14.90
CA THR A 169 15.60 -12.94 13.97
C THR A 169 16.66 -12.18 13.16
N ASP A 170 17.80 -12.83 12.88
CA ASP A 170 18.86 -12.27 12.03
C ASP A 170 18.45 -12.19 10.54
N GLU A 171 17.66 -13.16 10.07
CA GLU A 171 17.09 -13.18 8.73
C GLU A 171 15.66 -12.65 8.76
N LYS A 172 15.48 -11.41 8.27
CA LYS A 172 14.18 -10.76 8.25
C LYS A 172 13.63 -10.71 6.82
N PRO A 173 12.90 -11.74 6.37
CA PRO A 173 12.27 -11.70 5.06
C PRO A 173 11.29 -10.53 5.00
N PRO A 174 11.10 -9.91 3.82
CA PRO A 174 10.09 -8.88 3.64
C PRO A 174 8.71 -9.35 4.10
N LEU A 175 7.97 -8.49 4.78
CA LEU A 175 6.63 -8.80 5.26
C LEU A 175 5.59 -8.07 4.41
N VAL A 176 4.43 -8.71 4.25
CA VAL A 176 3.22 -8.10 3.71
C VAL A 176 2.17 -8.16 4.80
N LEU A 177 1.85 -7.00 5.36
CA LEU A 177 0.87 -6.85 6.43
C LEU A 177 -0.35 -6.13 5.89
N VAL A 178 -1.46 -6.85 5.85
CA VAL A 178 -2.72 -6.33 5.35
C VAL A 178 -3.57 -5.92 6.55
N ASP A 179 -3.81 -4.63 6.71
CA ASP A 179 -4.76 -4.08 7.69
C ASP A 179 -5.98 -3.59 6.93
N SER A 180 -7.14 -4.18 7.18
CA SER A 180 -8.35 -3.86 6.42
C SER A 180 -8.75 -2.39 6.49
N ASN A 181 -8.30 -1.63 7.51
CA ASN A 181 -8.64 -0.21 7.65
C ASN A 181 -7.45 0.68 8.08
N LYS A 182 -6.22 0.15 8.07
CA LYS A 182 -5.00 0.79 8.60
C LYS A 182 -5.13 1.36 10.02
N LYS A 183 -5.97 0.76 10.87
CA LYS A 183 -6.22 1.27 12.24
C LYS A 183 -5.18 0.80 13.26
N SER A 184 -4.30 -0.13 12.87
CA SER A 184 -3.37 -0.79 13.79
C SER A 184 -1.98 -0.15 13.81
N LEU A 185 -1.80 1.02 13.18
CA LEU A 185 -0.49 1.66 12.99
C LEU A 185 0.27 1.85 14.31
N LYS A 186 -0.40 2.33 15.37
CA LYS A 186 0.25 2.57 16.68
C LYS A 186 0.83 1.28 17.26
N SER A 187 0.02 0.24 17.37
CA SER A 187 0.47 -1.06 17.87
C SER A 187 1.56 -1.68 17.00
N LEU A 188 1.47 -1.51 15.68
CA LEU A 188 2.49 -2.01 14.75
C LEU A 188 3.84 -1.30 14.95
N VAL A 189 3.81 0.03 15.09
CA VAL A 189 5.00 0.86 15.34
C VAL A 189 5.62 0.51 16.69
N GLU A 190 4.81 0.30 17.73
CA GLU A 190 5.27 -0.14 19.05
C GLU A 190 6.03 -1.48 18.96
N VAL A 191 5.47 -2.48 18.26
CA VAL A 191 6.14 -3.78 18.05
C VAL A 191 7.47 -3.62 17.33
N PHE A 192 7.53 -2.86 16.23
CA PHE A 192 8.80 -2.67 15.51
C PHE A 192 9.80 -1.78 16.24
N SER A 193 9.35 -0.94 17.18
CA SER A 193 10.24 -0.11 17.99
C SER A 193 11.08 -0.92 18.97
N GLU A 194 10.66 -2.14 19.32
CA GLU A 194 11.43 -3.08 20.15
C GLU A 194 12.78 -3.43 19.49
N ALA A 195 12.84 -3.40 18.15
CA ALA A 195 14.06 -3.57 17.37
C ALA A 195 15.10 -2.46 17.58
N ARG A 196 14.72 -1.33 18.21
CA ARG A 196 15.51 -0.10 18.37
C ARG A 196 16.00 0.50 17.04
N MET A 197 15.31 0.17 15.95
CA MET A 197 15.58 0.68 14.61
C MET A 197 14.68 1.88 14.32
N PRO A 198 15.15 2.90 13.58
CA PRO A 198 14.26 3.94 13.10
C PRO A 198 13.26 3.35 12.12
N ILE A 199 12.02 3.85 12.18
CA ILE A 199 10.91 3.41 11.34
C ILE A 199 10.63 4.51 10.32
N VAL A 200 10.51 4.14 9.05
CA VAL A 200 10.09 5.06 7.98
C VAL A 200 8.74 4.58 7.46
N LEU A 201 7.70 5.41 7.60
CA LEU A 201 6.38 5.12 7.06
C LEU A 201 6.17 5.89 5.75
N VAL A 202 5.79 5.18 4.69
CA VAL A 202 5.57 5.73 3.36
C VAL A 202 4.14 5.44 2.94
N ASP A 203 3.33 6.48 2.80
CA ASP A 203 1.89 6.35 2.55
C ASP A 203 1.38 7.53 1.69
N ASP A 204 0.32 7.31 0.90
CA ASP A 204 -0.32 8.37 0.11
C ASP A 204 -1.44 9.09 0.90
N LYS A 205 -1.98 8.46 1.94
CA LYS A 205 -3.13 8.95 2.71
C LYS A 205 -2.71 9.97 3.76
N PRO A 206 -3.19 11.23 3.68
CA PRO A 206 -2.85 12.27 4.64
C PRO A 206 -3.24 11.94 6.09
N GLY A 207 -4.32 11.17 6.30
CA GLY A 207 -4.75 10.71 7.63
C GLY A 207 -3.68 9.84 8.29
N VAL A 208 -3.24 8.79 7.58
CA VAL A 208 -2.21 7.86 8.06
C VAL A 208 -0.89 8.58 8.38
N ILE A 209 -0.51 9.55 7.54
CA ILE A 209 0.69 10.37 7.78
C ILE A 209 0.56 11.25 9.03
N ARG A 210 -0.62 11.82 9.31
CA ARG A 210 -0.86 12.60 10.54
C ARG A 210 -0.82 11.70 11.76
N ASP A 211 -1.46 10.54 11.70
CA ASP A 211 -1.44 9.56 12.80
C ASP A 211 0.00 9.16 13.14
N ALA A 212 0.86 8.97 12.13
CA ALA A 212 2.28 8.69 12.34
C ALA A 212 3.05 9.83 13.03
N ILE A 213 2.75 11.09 12.69
CA ILE A 213 3.34 12.26 13.36
C ILE A 213 2.91 12.28 14.83
N ASP A 214 1.63 12.04 15.09
CA ASP A 214 1.08 12.07 16.44
C ASP A 214 1.64 10.92 17.28
N ILE A 215 1.72 9.71 16.74
CA ILE A 215 2.39 8.55 17.37
C ILE A 215 3.83 8.90 17.72
N SER A 216 4.62 9.47 16.80
CA SER A 216 6.02 9.82 17.06
C SER A 216 6.15 10.80 18.23
N LYS A 217 5.27 11.81 18.31
CA LYS A 217 5.27 12.79 19.40
C LYS A 217 4.84 12.20 20.74
N GLU A 218 3.79 11.38 20.74
CA GLU A 218 3.23 10.79 21.96
C GLU A 218 4.17 9.75 22.58
N THR A 219 4.81 8.94 21.76
CA THR A 219 5.59 7.78 22.20
C THR A 219 7.09 8.06 22.29
N GLY A 220 7.58 9.12 21.64
CA GLY A 220 9.00 9.39 21.47
C GLY A 220 9.71 8.41 20.52
N ILE A 221 8.97 7.55 19.82
CA ILE A 221 9.54 6.64 18.82
C ILE A 221 10.03 7.44 17.61
N ASN A 222 11.23 7.10 17.13
CA ASN A 222 11.80 7.66 15.91
C ASN A 222 11.09 7.10 14.66
N LEU A 223 9.90 7.63 14.41
CA LEU A 223 9.07 7.35 13.25
C LEU A 223 9.15 8.53 12.30
N VAL A 224 9.62 8.28 11.08
CA VAL A 224 9.77 9.27 10.01
C VAL A 224 8.63 9.11 9.01
N PRO A 225 7.61 9.98 9.06
CA PRO A 225 6.51 9.95 8.13
C PRO A 225 6.91 10.56 6.79
N VAL A 226 6.62 9.82 5.72
CA VAL A 226 6.90 10.16 4.33
C VAL A 226 5.59 10.14 3.56
N TRP A 227 5.13 11.31 3.15
CA TRP A 227 3.94 11.45 2.35
C TRP A 227 4.26 11.34 0.86
N MET A 228 3.72 10.30 0.24
CA MET A 228 3.69 10.16 -1.22
C MET A 228 2.52 10.98 -1.76
N LYS A 229 2.81 12.22 -2.19
CA LYS A 229 1.81 13.14 -2.72
C LYS A 229 1.42 12.75 -4.16
N LYS A 230 0.67 11.65 -4.26
CA LYS A 230 0.19 11.04 -5.49
C LYS A 230 -1.24 10.55 -5.35
N GLY A 231 -1.81 10.11 -6.47
CA GLY A 231 -3.13 9.49 -6.50
C GLY A 231 -4.26 10.43 -6.06
N PRO A 232 -5.32 9.89 -5.44
CA PRO A 232 -6.53 10.65 -5.14
C PRO A 232 -6.32 11.77 -4.11
N TYR A 233 -5.25 11.70 -3.30
CA TYR A 233 -4.99 12.67 -2.25
C TYR A 233 -3.98 13.77 -2.62
N ALA A 234 -3.35 13.72 -3.79
CA ALA A 234 -2.33 14.71 -4.18
C ALA A 234 -2.85 16.17 -4.16
N GLY A 235 -4.15 16.37 -4.44
CA GLY A 235 -4.79 17.69 -4.46
C GLY A 235 -5.46 18.11 -3.14
N THR A 236 -5.56 17.22 -2.14
CA THR A 236 -6.36 17.49 -0.94
C THR A 236 -5.63 18.37 0.07
N VAL A 237 -4.30 18.32 0.07
CA VAL A 237 -3.45 19.07 1.01
C VAL A 237 -2.23 19.63 0.28
N LYS A 238 -1.77 20.84 0.65
CA LYS A 238 -0.56 21.41 0.05
C LYS A 238 0.72 20.80 0.62
N LYS A 239 0.79 20.65 1.95
CA LYS A 239 1.92 20.12 2.73
C LYS A 239 1.39 19.53 4.04
N ILE A 240 2.05 18.50 4.56
CA ILE A 240 1.81 17.98 5.92
C ILE A 240 3.04 18.33 6.76
N GLU A 241 2.87 19.25 7.72
CA GLU A 241 3.97 19.64 8.61
C GLU A 241 4.43 18.46 9.45
N GLY A 242 5.75 18.26 9.57
CA GLY A 242 6.33 17.11 10.26
C GLY A 242 6.58 15.87 9.37
N ALA A 243 6.08 15.85 8.14
CA ALA A 243 6.36 14.79 7.16
C ALA A 243 7.33 15.23 6.05
N LEU A 244 8.11 14.29 5.54
CA LEU A 244 8.77 14.43 4.25
C LEU A 244 7.71 14.28 3.15
N THR A 245 7.86 14.98 2.02
CA THR A 245 6.87 14.93 0.93
C THR A 245 7.56 14.65 -0.39
N PHE A 246 7.10 13.62 -1.09
CA PHE A 246 7.60 13.25 -2.41
C PHE A 246 6.47 13.20 -3.44
N ASN A 247 6.76 13.73 -4.63
CA ASN A 247 5.86 13.63 -5.77
C ASN A 247 6.19 12.44 -6.68
N SER A 248 7.28 11.71 -6.43
CA SER A 248 7.67 10.50 -7.16
C SER A 248 8.65 9.62 -6.39
N PRO A 249 8.61 8.28 -6.59
CA PRO A 249 9.63 7.35 -6.09
C PRO A 249 11.06 7.73 -6.50
N THR A 250 11.25 8.29 -7.71
CA THR A 250 12.54 8.66 -8.28
C THR A 250 13.40 9.56 -7.38
N HIS A 251 12.79 10.46 -6.61
CA HIS A 251 13.53 11.42 -5.76
C HIS A 251 13.68 10.95 -4.31
N MET A 252 12.95 9.90 -3.93
CA MET A 252 12.75 9.54 -2.54
C MET A 252 14.04 9.12 -1.83
N LYS A 253 14.90 8.29 -2.43
CA LYS A 253 16.09 7.78 -1.75
C LYS A 253 17.12 8.85 -1.39
N ARG A 254 17.59 9.61 -2.39
CA ARG A 254 18.63 10.64 -2.20
C ARG A 254 18.19 11.66 -1.15
N ASP A 255 16.91 12.04 -1.19
CA ASP A 255 16.35 13.03 -0.28
C ASP A 255 16.02 12.44 1.10
N LEU A 256 15.68 11.15 1.17
CA LEU A 256 15.56 10.41 2.43
C LEU A 256 16.90 10.33 3.14
N GLU A 257 17.97 9.87 2.47
CA GLU A 257 19.29 9.73 3.08
C GLU A 257 19.79 11.08 3.61
N GLY A 258 19.60 12.17 2.86
CA GLY A 258 19.93 13.52 3.32
C GLY A 258 19.06 14.03 4.47
N SER A 259 17.75 13.74 4.46
CA SER A 259 16.81 14.21 5.49
C SER A 259 16.85 13.39 6.77
N LEU A 260 17.12 12.09 6.68
CA LEU A 260 17.28 11.18 7.81
C LEU A 260 18.54 11.55 8.59
N TYR A 261 19.64 11.92 7.91
CA TYR A 261 20.85 12.43 8.53
C TYR A 261 20.57 13.68 9.39
N LEU A 262 19.83 14.65 8.84
CA LEU A 262 19.48 15.91 9.54
C LEU A 262 18.53 15.70 10.73
N ARG A 263 17.60 14.74 10.66
CA ARG A 263 16.67 14.48 11.78
C ARG A 263 17.33 13.75 12.94
N VAL A 264 18.29 12.86 12.70
CA VAL A 264 19.05 12.20 13.77
C VAL A 264 19.82 13.24 14.61
N GLU A 265 20.39 14.28 13.98
CA GLU A 265 21.07 15.37 14.69
C GLU A 265 20.14 16.21 15.59
N ILE A 266 18.86 16.35 15.22
CA ILE A 266 17.89 17.17 15.99
C ILE A 266 17.36 16.42 17.23
N TYR A 267 17.17 15.11 17.16
CA TYR A 267 16.69 14.32 18.31
C TYR A 267 17.79 13.98 19.33
N ASP A 268 19.06 14.21 19.00
CA ASP A 268 20.17 14.18 19.96
C ASP A 268 20.38 15.54 20.68
N TRP A 269 19.43 16.48 20.56
CA TRP A 269 19.50 17.80 21.21
C TRP A 269 18.23 18.13 22.03
N PRO A 270 18.33 18.48 23.33
CA PRO A 270 19.55 18.63 24.12
C PRO A 270 20.04 17.29 24.69
N PRO A 271 21.32 17.19 25.13
CA PRO A 271 21.88 15.98 25.71
C PRO A 271 21.01 15.55 26.90
N GLN A 272 20.54 14.29 26.88
CA GLN A 272 19.97 13.68 28.07
C GLN A 272 21.03 13.75 29.17
N THR A 273 20.81 14.62 30.15
CA THR A 273 21.65 14.70 31.33
C THR A 273 21.61 13.35 32.01
N ARG A 274 22.78 12.69 32.06
CA ARG A 274 22.99 11.45 32.82
C ARG A 274 22.47 11.67 34.25
N LYS A 275 21.53 10.82 34.69
CA LYS A 275 21.31 10.55 36.11
C LYS A 275 22.15 9.35 36.51
#